data_AF-A0A6A4GBS8-F1
#
_entry.id   AF-A0A6A4GBS8-F1
#
_cell.length_a   1.000
_cell.length_b   1.000
_cell.length_c   1.000
_cell.angle_alpha   90.00
_cell.angle_beta   90.00
_cell.angle_gamma   90.00
#
_symmetry.space_group_name_H-M   'P 1'
#
loop_
_entity.id
_entity.type
_entity.pdbx_description
1 polymer ?
#
loop_
_entity_poly.entity_id
_entity_poly.type
_entity_poly.pdbx_seq_one_letter_code
_entity_poly.pdbx_strand_id
1 'polypeptide(L)'
;MNLFADDTTVFLNEEDGLEDLEKILDNWCMALTAVFNIAKTQILPIGKKEYRLRIIMDRRASPDQRQIPEHIHIAMEDEAIRTLGAWYGHNLHDGVVWANQLEKIDESLENWNKSNPTMDGRKKIIQMVIGGMSQYLTQVQGMPKSVEKKLKKRIRQFLWAEKKISPSSSLSERKAWTPHIGSSGRPCEPPRRT
;
A
#
# COMPACT_ATOMS: atom_id res chain seq x y z
N MET A 1 12.03 18.85 17.63
CA MET A 1 10.60 19.07 17.36
C MET A 1 10.39 19.18 15.86
N ASN A 2 9.39 18.51 15.31
CA ASN A 2 8.96 18.67 13.92
C ASN A 2 7.52 19.23 13.91
N LEU A 3 7.27 20.22 13.06
CA LEU A 3 5.99 20.93 12.99
C LEU A 3 5.50 20.93 11.54
N PHE A 4 4.25 20.49 11.32
CA PHE A 4 3.60 20.56 10.03
C PHE A 4 2.17 21.07 10.22
N ALA A 5 1.92 22.32 9.80
CA ALA A 5 0.70 23.04 10.14
C ALA A 5 0.46 23.01 11.67
N ASP A 6 -0.64 22.42 12.13
CA ASP A 6 -0.99 22.24 13.54
C ASP A 6 -0.47 20.92 14.15
N ASP A 7 -0.07 19.95 13.32
CA ASP A 7 0.48 18.68 13.79
C ASP A 7 1.93 18.87 14.29
N THR A 8 2.16 18.52 15.56
CA THR A 8 3.47 18.62 16.20
C THR A 8 3.96 17.27 16.68
N THR A 9 5.20 16.91 16.34
CA THR A 9 5.90 15.76 16.92
C THR A 9 7.09 16.24 17.75
N VAL A 10 7.13 15.83 19.01
CA VAL A 10 8.24 16.07 19.94
C VAL A 10 8.91 14.75 20.27
N PHE A 11 10.24 14.77 20.28
CA PHE A 11 11.05 13.65 20.76
C PHE A 11 11.59 14.04 22.13
N LEU A 12 11.40 13.16 23.10
CA LEU A 12 11.88 13.32 24.47
C LEU A 12 12.88 12.21 24.77
N ASN A 13 13.96 12.55 25.47
CA ASN A 13 14.87 11.58 26.08
C ASN A 13 14.20 10.92 27.30
N GLU A 14 14.72 9.79 27.76
CA GLU A 14 14.25 9.12 28.99
C GLU A 14 14.41 9.98 30.25
N GLU A 15 15.34 10.95 30.21
CA GLU A 15 15.58 11.91 31.28
C GLU A 15 14.66 13.14 31.20
N ASP A 16 14.06 13.41 30.03
CA ASP A 16 13.19 14.57 29.84
C ASP A 16 11.79 14.30 30.43
N GLY A 17 11.28 15.25 31.21
CA GLY A 17 9.96 15.14 31.82
C GLY A 17 8.84 15.60 30.88
N LEU A 18 7.76 14.82 30.77
CA LEU A 18 6.55 15.24 30.05
C LEU A 18 5.96 16.54 30.63
N GLU A 19 6.04 16.71 31.95
CA GLU A 19 5.53 17.89 32.66
C GLU A 19 6.25 19.18 32.24
N ASP A 20 7.56 19.11 31.98
CA ASP A 20 8.32 20.28 31.54
C ASP A 20 7.93 20.66 30.11
N LEU A 21 7.69 19.67 29.25
CA LEU A 21 7.13 19.90 27.92
C LEU A 21 5.73 20.54 28.01
N GLU A 22 4.84 20.02 28.86
CA GLU A 22 3.50 20.58 29.08
C GLU A 22 3.58 22.05 29.53
N LYS A 23 4.43 22.38 30.50
CA LYS A 23 4.64 23.77 30.95
C LYS A 23 5.13 24.69 29.83
N ILE A 24 6.05 24.20 29.00
CA ILE A 24 6.56 24.98 27.86
C ILE A 24 5.44 25.22 26.84
N LEU A 25 4.65 24.18 26.52
CA LEU A 25 3.54 24.25 25.58
C LEU A 25 2.43 25.17 26.10
N ASP A 26 2.11 25.13 27.39
CA ASP A 26 1.10 26.00 28.01
C ASP A 26 1.52 27.47 27.96
N ASN A 27 2.76 27.78 28.32
CA ASN A 27 3.28 29.15 28.24
C ASN A 27 3.25 29.67 26.80
N TRP A 28 3.61 28.83 25.83
CA TRP A 28 3.56 29.18 24.42
C TRP A 28 2.12 29.39 23.93
N CYS A 29 1.19 28.51 24.32
CA CYS A 29 -0.23 28.63 24.01
C CYS A 29 -0.84 29.89 24.60
N MET A 30 -0.51 30.22 25.85
CA MET A 30 -0.94 31.46 26.51
C MET A 30 -0.44 32.70 25.76
N ALA A 31 0.84 32.71 25.35
CA ALA A 31 1.42 33.84 24.63
C ALA A 31 0.80 34.05 23.24
N LEU A 32 0.40 32.96 22.57
CA LEU A 32 -0.17 33.01 21.22
C LEU A 32 -1.70 32.94 21.18
N THR A 33 -2.37 32.86 22.34
CA THR A 33 -3.82 32.63 22.44
C THR A 33 -4.26 31.37 21.66
N ALA A 34 -3.40 30.35 21.65
CA ALA A 34 -3.67 29.05 21.03
C ALA A 34 -4.14 28.04 22.09
N VAL A 35 -4.79 26.95 21.66
CA VAL A 35 -5.21 25.85 22.55
C VAL A 35 -4.58 24.56 22.04
N PHE A 36 -3.71 23.96 22.84
CA PHE A 36 -3.14 22.65 22.54
C PHE A 36 -4.14 21.54 22.87
N ASN A 37 -4.37 20.63 21.93
CA ASN A 37 -5.30 19.54 22.12
C ASN A 37 -4.60 18.32 22.77
N ILE A 38 -4.40 18.39 24.09
CA ILE A 38 -3.76 17.32 24.87
C ILE A 38 -4.48 15.97 24.70
N ALA A 39 -5.81 15.99 24.54
CA ALA A 39 -6.59 14.77 24.36
C ALA A 39 -6.29 14.03 23.04
N LYS A 40 -5.69 14.71 22.05
CA LYS A 40 -5.21 14.09 20.80
C LYS A 40 -3.76 13.63 20.88
N THR A 41 -3.04 13.94 21.96
CA THR A 41 -1.64 13.52 22.14
C THR A 41 -1.55 12.01 22.21
N GLN A 42 -0.63 11.46 21.43
CA GLN A 42 -0.27 10.05 21.43
C GLN A 42 1.22 9.91 21.70
N ILE A 43 1.60 8.94 22.52
CA ILE A 43 2.99 8.65 22.87
C ILE A 43 3.37 7.32 22.25
N LEU A 44 4.48 7.31 21.50
CA LEU A 44 5.11 6.08 21.01
C LEU A 44 6.46 5.91 21.73
N PRO A 45 6.57 4.94 22.65
CA PRO A 45 7.85 4.62 23.28
C PRO A 45 8.85 4.11 22.23
N ILE A 46 10.07 4.67 22.20
CA ILE A 46 11.13 4.27 21.27
C ILE A 46 12.31 3.75 22.09
N GLY A 47 12.94 2.66 21.64
CA GLY A 47 14.11 2.08 22.29
C GLY A 47 14.02 0.56 22.46
N LYS A 48 14.80 0.04 23.42
CA LYS A 48 14.83 -1.40 23.74
C LYS A 48 13.45 -1.89 24.17
N LYS A 49 13.12 -3.15 23.89
CA LYS A 49 11.80 -3.71 24.20
C LYS A 49 11.48 -3.65 25.69
N GLU A 50 12.47 -3.89 26.54
CA GLU A 50 12.32 -3.84 28.00
C GLU A 50 11.93 -2.43 28.49
N TYR A 51 12.54 -1.40 27.89
CA TYR A 51 12.23 0.00 28.16
C TYR A 51 10.80 0.35 27.73
N ARG A 52 10.41 -0.07 26.52
CA ARG A 52 9.06 0.19 25.98
C ARG A 52 7.97 -0.48 26.82
N LEU A 53 8.17 -1.74 27.18
CA LEU A 53 7.24 -2.49 28.05
C LEU A 53 7.12 -1.85 29.43
N ARG A 54 8.23 -1.39 30.02
CA ARG A 54 8.19 -0.66 31.30
C ARG A 54 7.34 0.61 31.19
N ILE A 55 7.54 1.43 30.16
CA ILE A 55 6.73 2.64 29.96
C ILE A 55 5.25 2.28 29.82
N ILE A 56 4.92 1.25 29.03
CA ILE A 56 3.55 0.82 28.82
C ILE A 56 2.90 0.38 30.15
N MET A 57 3.62 -0.40 30.97
CA MET A 57 3.12 -0.91 32.24
C MET A 57 3.03 0.16 33.33
N ASP A 58 4.11 0.90 33.54
CA ASP A 58 4.24 1.85 34.65
C ASP A 58 3.68 3.23 34.29
N ARG A 59 3.41 3.47 33.01
CA ARG A 59 3.04 4.77 32.44
C ARG A 59 4.03 5.87 32.86
N ARG A 60 5.33 5.56 32.92
CA ARG A 60 6.41 6.49 33.33
C ARG A 60 7.60 6.33 32.40
N ALA A 61 8.17 7.45 31.94
CA ALA A 61 9.41 7.42 31.15
C ALA A 61 10.61 6.96 32.00
N SER A 62 10.72 7.45 33.24
CA SER A 62 11.68 6.95 34.25
C SER A 62 11.02 6.75 35.62
N PRO A 63 11.61 5.94 36.53
CA PRO A 63 11.01 5.64 37.83
C PRO A 63 10.69 6.88 38.68
N ASP A 64 11.54 7.91 38.59
CA ASP A 64 11.44 9.13 39.38
C ASP A 64 10.50 10.18 38.76
N GLN A 65 10.10 9.97 37.49
CA GLN A 65 9.20 10.89 36.79
C GLN A 65 7.73 10.61 37.08
N ARG A 66 6.91 11.66 36.96
CA ARG A 66 5.46 11.60 37.10
C ARG A 66 4.83 10.61 36.11
N GLN A 67 3.78 9.94 36.56
CA GLN A 67 2.99 9.07 35.70
C GLN A 67 2.26 9.86 34.62
N ILE A 68 2.34 9.37 33.38
CA ILE A 68 1.64 9.88 32.21
C ILE A 68 0.13 9.77 32.47
N PRO A 69 -0.62 10.88 32.38
CA PRO A 69 -2.06 10.91 32.62
C PRO A 69 -2.83 9.88 31.80
N GLU A 70 -3.86 9.26 32.38
CA GLU A 70 -4.60 8.15 31.76
C GLU A 70 -5.27 8.51 30.43
N HIS A 71 -5.65 9.77 30.27
CA HIS A 71 -6.28 10.27 29.04
C HIS A 71 -5.32 10.39 27.86
N ILE A 72 -4.00 10.32 28.09
CA ILE A 72 -3.00 10.31 27.01
C ILE A 72 -2.76 8.86 26.60
N HIS A 73 -2.99 8.60 25.32
CA HIS A 73 -2.78 7.27 24.77
C HIS A 73 -1.28 6.97 24.61
N ILE A 74 -0.86 5.79 25.07
CA ILE A 74 0.49 5.25 24.85
C ILE A 74 0.34 4.03 23.94
N ALA A 75 1.00 4.07 22.80
CA ALA A 75 0.96 2.98 21.82
C ALA A 75 1.55 1.70 22.41
N MET A 76 0.79 0.60 22.30
CA MET A 76 1.24 -0.74 22.66
C MET A 76 2.28 -1.29 21.67
N GLU A 77 2.92 -2.43 22.00
CA GLU A 77 3.95 -3.05 21.15
C GLU A 77 3.51 -3.27 19.70
N ASP A 78 2.32 -3.84 19.48
CA ASP A 78 1.84 -4.17 18.12
C ASP A 78 0.79 -3.18 17.63
N GLU A 79 0.78 -1.97 18.21
CA GLU A 79 -0.16 -0.90 17.88
C GLU A 79 0.49 0.14 16.96
N ALA A 80 -0.26 0.55 15.95
CA ALA A 80 0.17 1.55 14.98
C ALA A 80 -0.50 2.90 15.29
N ILE A 81 0.30 3.94 15.50
CA ILE A 81 -0.15 5.32 15.54
C ILE A 81 0.02 5.96 14.16
N ARG A 82 -0.85 6.92 13.84
CA ARG A 82 -0.82 7.62 12.55
C ARG A 82 -0.37 9.06 12.74
N THR A 83 0.66 9.47 11.98
CA THR A 83 1.17 10.84 12.01
C THR A 83 1.49 11.27 10.58
N LEU A 84 0.96 12.43 10.16
CA LEU A 84 1.09 12.97 8.80
C LEU A 84 0.70 11.99 7.68
N GLY A 85 -0.19 11.04 7.97
CA GLY A 85 -0.64 10.04 7.00
C GLY A 85 0.23 8.78 6.92
N ALA A 86 1.37 8.73 7.60
CA ALA A 86 2.20 7.54 7.78
C ALA A 86 1.89 6.82 9.10
N TRP A 87 2.20 5.53 9.15
CA TRP A 87 1.95 4.65 10.29
C TRP A 87 3.23 4.33 11.04
N TYR A 88 3.29 4.59 12.33
CA TYR A 88 4.44 4.33 13.18
C TYR A 88 4.04 3.41 14.32
N GLY A 89 4.92 2.51 14.72
CA GLY A 89 4.64 1.47 15.70
C GLY A 89 5.70 0.39 15.62
N HIS A 90 5.63 -0.57 16.53
CA HIS A 90 6.56 -1.69 16.52
C HIS A 90 5.91 -2.92 15.89
N ASN A 91 6.72 -3.78 15.28
CA ASN A 91 6.28 -4.98 14.56
C ASN A 91 5.17 -4.76 13.51
N LEU A 92 5.09 -3.57 12.91
CA LEU A 92 4.05 -3.27 11.93
C LEU A 92 4.16 -4.20 10.73
N HIS A 93 3.11 -5.00 10.52
CA HIS A 93 3.01 -5.82 9.32
C HIS A 93 2.65 -4.92 8.12
N ASP A 94 3.34 -5.13 6.99
CA ASP A 94 3.10 -4.44 5.70
C ASP A 94 1.62 -4.36 5.31
N GLY A 95 0.85 -5.40 5.68
CA GLY A 95 -0.58 -5.47 5.44
C GLY A 95 -1.37 -4.36 6.10
N VAL A 96 -1.01 -3.97 7.32
CA VAL A 96 -1.73 -2.94 8.11
C VAL A 96 -1.53 -1.56 7.49
N VAL A 97 -0.29 -1.23 7.15
CA VAL A 97 0.09 0.08 6.58
C VAL A 97 -0.58 0.33 5.23
N TRP A 98 -0.63 -0.70 4.38
CA TRP A 98 -1.11 -0.58 3.00
C TRP A 98 -2.57 -1.00 2.80
N ALA A 99 -3.24 -1.61 3.78
CA ALA A 99 -4.62 -2.11 3.64
C ALA A 99 -5.58 -0.99 3.20
N ASN A 100 -5.68 0.08 3.98
CA ASN A 100 -6.58 1.20 3.69
C ASN A 100 -6.26 1.86 2.34
N GLN A 101 -4.98 1.88 1.96
CA GLN A 101 -4.57 2.47 0.68
C GLN A 101 -4.97 1.60 -0.51
N LEU A 102 -4.86 0.28 -0.37
CA LEU A 102 -5.28 -0.69 -1.39
C LEU A 102 -6.80 -0.70 -1.56
N GLU A 103 -7.56 -0.59 -0.46
CA GLU A 103 -9.03 -0.52 -0.49
C GLU A 103 -9.51 0.73 -1.24
N LYS A 104 -8.97 1.91 -0.91
CA LYS A 104 -9.30 3.15 -1.63
C LYS A 104 -8.94 3.10 -3.12
N ILE A 105 -7.85 2.41 -3.47
CA ILE A 105 -7.49 2.17 -4.87
C ILE A 105 -8.54 1.29 -5.53
N ASP A 106 -8.99 0.21 -4.88
CA ASP A 106 -10.01 -0.70 -5.42
C ASP A 106 -11.34 0.03 -5.65
N GLU A 107 -11.82 0.80 -4.68
CA GLU A 107 -13.04 1.61 -4.79
C GLU A 107 -12.96 2.62 -5.94
N SER A 108 -11.82 3.30 -6.07
CA SER A 108 -11.60 4.29 -7.13
C SER A 108 -11.59 3.61 -8.51
N LEU A 109 -10.87 2.50 -8.67
CA LEU A 109 -10.84 1.74 -9.92
C LEU A 109 -12.23 1.20 -10.29
N GLU A 110 -12.99 0.71 -9.31
CA GLU A 110 -14.36 0.23 -9.54
C GLU A 110 -15.27 1.37 -10.04
N ASN A 111 -15.20 2.54 -9.40
CA ASN A 111 -15.96 3.71 -9.82
C ASN A 111 -15.57 4.18 -11.23
N TRP A 112 -14.28 4.22 -11.55
CA TRP A 112 -13.82 4.58 -12.90
C TRP A 112 -14.21 3.54 -13.96
N ASN A 113 -14.30 2.25 -13.58
CA ASN A 113 -14.68 1.20 -14.51
C ASN A 113 -16.15 1.33 -14.96
N LYS A 114 -17.03 1.95 -14.16
CA LYS A 114 -18.43 2.22 -14.51
C LYS A 114 -18.58 3.11 -15.75
N SER A 115 -17.57 3.94 -16.05
CA SER A 115 -17.54 4.82 -17.21
C SER A 115 -17.10 4.13 -18.51
N ASN A 116 -16.84 2.81 -18.50
CA ASN A 116 -16.36 2.02 -19.64
C ASN A 116 -15.19 2.70 -20.41
N PRO A 117 -14.08 3.01 -19.72
CA PRO A 117 -12.98 3.76 -20.32
C PRO A 117 -12.29 2.95 -21.43
N THR A 118 -11.89 3.65 -22.50
CA THR A 118 -11.05 3.07 -23.56
C THR A 118 -9.70 2.62 -23.02
N MET A 119 -8.93 1.85 -23.80
CA MET A 119 -7.59 1.40 -23.41
C MET A 119 -6.66 2.55 -22.98
N ASP A 120 -6.68 3.68 -23.70
CA ASP A 120 -5.87 4.84 -23.32
C ASP A 120 -6.43 5.57 -22.09
N GLY A 121 -7.76 5.59 -21.93
CA GLY A 121 -8.40 6.02 -20.68
C GLY A 121 -7.95 5.18 -19.49
N ARG A 122 -7.94 3.84 -19.64
CA ARG A 122 -7.49 2.90 -18.60
C ARG A 122 -6.05 3.16 -18.18
N LYS A 123 -5.13 3.38 -19.13
CA LYS A 123 -3.72 3.73 -18.81
C LYS A 123 -3.62 5.01 -17.97
N LYS A 124 -4.35 6.06 -18.35
CA LYS A 124 -4.36 7.33 -17.61
C LYS A 124 -4.94 7.16 -16.21
N ILE A 125 -6.04 6.43 -16.08
CA ILE A 125 -6.66 6.11 -14.78
C ILE A 125 -5.70 5.33 -13.89
N ILE A 126 -5.00 4.31 -14.43
CA ILE A 126 -3.97 3.59 -13.68
C ILE A 126 -2.91 4.54 -13.14
N GLN A 127 -2.41 5.46 -13.97
CA GLN A 127 -1.40 6.42 -13.54
C GLN A 127 -1.92 7.35 -12.43
N MET A 128 -3.12 7.92 -12.61
CA MET A 128 -3.73 8.85 -11.65
C MET A 128 -4.08 8.16 -10.34
N VAL A 129 -4.73 6.99 -10.39
CA VAL A 129 -5.24 6.28 -9.22
C VAL A 129 -4.13 5.47 -8.56
N ILE A 130 -3.57 4.48 -9.25
CA ILE A 130 -2.59 3.58 -8.64
C ILE A 130 -1.28 4.32 -8.41
N GLY A 131 -0.79 5.05 -9.41
CA GLY A 131 0.44 5.84 -9.29
C GLY A 131 0.29 6.94 -8.24
N GLY A 132 -0.70 7.82 -8.42
CA GLY A 132 -0.92 8.96 -7.52
C GLY A 132 -1.17 8.57 -6.07
N MET A 133 -2.01 7.55 -5.82
CA MET A 133 -2.38 7.18 -4.45
C MET A 133 -1.32 6.33 -3.72
N SER A 134 -0.40 5.68 -4.44
CA SER A 134 0.68 4.90 -3.81
C SER A 134 1.97 5.70 -3.60
N GLN A 135 2.16 6.80 -4.33
CA GLN A 135 3.44 7.53 -4.37
C GLN A 135 3.88 8.04 -2.99
N TYR A 136 2.98 8.72 -2.26
CA TYR A 136 3.32 9.29 -0.96
C TYR A 136 3.77 8.23 0.05
N LEU A 137 2.95 7.20 0.24
CA LEU A 137 3.24 6.14 1.22
C LEU A 137 4.51 5.35 0.84
N THR A 138 4.77 5.19 -0.46
CA THR A 138 6.03 4.60 -0.95
C THR A 138 7.24 5.45 -0.56
N GLN A 139 7.15 6.77 -0.63
CA GLN A 139 8.26 7.66 -0.27
C GLN A 139 8.53 7.64 1.24
N VAL A 140 7.48 7.63 2.06
CA VAL A 140 7.63 7.77 3.52
C VAL A 140 7.91 6.44 4.21
N GLN A 141 7.35 5.33 3.72
CA GLN A 141 7.42 4.02 4.40
C GLN A 141 7.93 2.89 3.50
N GLY A 142 8.27 3.18 2.24
CA GLY A 142 8.66 2.17 1.27
C GLY A 142 7.47 1.38 0.73
N MET A 143 7.72 0.57 -0.31
CA MET A 143 6.74 -0.35 -0.88
C MET A 143 7.24 -1.80 -0.77
N PRO A 144 6.66 -2.60 0.13
CA PRO A 144 6.99 -4.00 0.24
C PRO A 144 6.68 -4.78 -1.04
N LYS A 145 7.44 -5.85 -1.31
CA LYS A 145 7.25 -6.68 -2.52
C LYS A 145 5.87 -7.32 -2.58
N SER A 146 5.26 -7.62 -1.43
CA SER A 146 3.89 -8.14 -1.33
C SER A 146 2.88 -7.13 -1.87
N VAL A 147 3.04 -5.85 -1.52
CA VAL A 147 2.22 -4.71 -1.98
C VAL A 147 2.45 -4.44 -3.45
N GLU A 148 3.71 -4.41 -3.91
CA GLU A 148 4.04 -4.23 -5.33
C GLU A 148 3.34 -5.30 -6.20
N LYS A 149 3.35 -6.57 -5.78
CA LYS A 149 2.63 -7.65 -6.45
C LYS A 149 1.11 -7.42 -6.47
N LYS A 150 0.53 -6.96 -5.36
CA LYS A 150 -0.90 -6.63 -5.24
C LYS A 150 -1.31 -5.49 -6.17
N LEU A 151 -0.48 -4.45 -6.31
CA LEU A 151 -0.72 -3.33 -7.23
C LEU A 151 -0.57 -3.77 -8.69
N LYS A 152 0.49 -4.52 -9.03
CA LYS A 152 0.66 -5.07 -10.39
C LYS A 152 -0.52 -5.95 -10.81
N LYS A 153 -1.08 -6.73 -9.89
CA LYS A 153 -2.29 -7.53 -10.14
C LYS A 153 -3.47 -6.62 -10.51
N ARG A 154 -3.73 -5.56 -9.73
CA ARG A 154 -4.80 -4.57 -9.99
C ARG A 154 -4.62 -3.87 -11.33
N ILE A 155 -3.40 -3.43 -11.66
CA ILE A 155 -3.04 -2.84 -12.96
C ILE A 155 -3.46 -3.78 -14.09
N ARG A 156 -3.06 -5.05 -14.04
CA ARG A 156 -3.38 -6.04 -15.07
C ARG A 156 -4.88 -6.28 -15.17
N GLN A 157 -5.56 -6.45 -14.03
CA GLN A 157 -7.00 -6.70 -13.99
C GLN A 157 -7.78 -5.53 -14.57
N PHE A 158 -7.46 -4.30 -14.17
CA PHE A 158 -8.14 -3.10 -14.67
C PHE A 158 -7.82 -2.82 -16.14
N LEU A 159 -6.59 -3.06 -16.59
CA LEU A 159 -6.22 -2.85 -18.00
C LEU A 159 -6.92 -3.84 -18.93
N TRP A 160 -7.15 -5.09 -18.49
CA TRP A 160 -7.69 -6.17 -19.32
C TRP A 160 -9.13 -6.59 -18.96
N ALA A 161 -9.87 -5.81 -18.17
CA ALA A 161 -11.21 -6.17 -17.67
C ALA A 161 -12.21 -6.52 -18.79
N GLU A 162 -11.96 -6.10 -20.04
CA GLU A 162 -12.78 -6.41 -21.22
C GLU A 162 -12.41 -7.73 -21.92
N LYS A 163 -11.33 -8.43 -21.54
CA LYS A 163 -10.95 -9.72 -22.11
C LYS A 163 -11.43 -10.89 -21.25
N LYS A 164 -12.74 -11.03 -21.05
CA LYS A 164 -13.33 -12.38 -21.03
C LYS A 164 -13.50 -12.85 -22.48
N ILE A 165 -12.38 -13.13 -23.14
CA ILE A 165 -12.42 -13.99 -24.33
C ILE A 165 -12.65 -15.38 -23.74
N SER A 166 -13.88 -15.89 -23.89
CA SER A 166 -14.16 -17.33 -23.76
C SER A 166 -13.06 -18.11 -24.49
N PRO A 167 -12.50 -19.20 -23.95
CA PRO A 167 -11.51 -19.98 -24.67
C PRO A 167 -12.21 -20.58 -25.90
N SER A 168 -12.11 -19.89 -27.05
CA SER A 168 -12.49 -20.47 -28.32
C SER A 168 -11.43 -21.52 -28.64
N SER A 169 -11.75 -22.75 -28.33
CA SER A 169 -11.14 -23.93 -28.91
C SER A 169 -11.15 -23.78 -30.44
N SER A 170 -9.99 -23.61 -31.04
CA SER A 170 -9.74 -24.01 -32.42
C SER A 170 -8.30 -24.49 -32.56
N LEU A 171 -8.05 -25.67 -31.98
CA LEU A 171 -7.01 -26.58 -32.44
C LEU A 171 -7.57 -27.38 -33.62
N SER A 172 -7.39 -26.86 -34.84
CA SER A 172 -7.38 -27.57 -36.13
C SER A 172 -7.37 -26.45 -37.18
N GLU A 173 -6.35 -26.25 -38.00
CA GLU A 173 -5.77 -27.23 -38.91
C GLU A 173 -4.31 -26.86 -39.18
N ARG A 174 -3.39 -27.79 -38.90
CA ARG A 174 -2.12 -27.80 -39.64
C ARG A 174 -2.46 -28.27 -41.04
N LYS A 175 -2.46 -27.36 -42.03
CA LYS A 175 -2.42 -27.75 -43.44
C LYS A 175 -1.08 -28.45 -43.69
N ALA A 176 -1.10 -29.77 -43.70
CA ALA A 176 -0.05 -30.58 -44.28
C ALA A 176 0.01 -30.27 -45.79
N TRP A 177 1.17 -29.83 -46.26
CA TRP A 177 1.46 -29.68 -47.67
C TRP A 177 1.77 -31.08 -48.24
N THR A 178 0.93 -31.57 -49.15
CA THR A 178 1.19 -32.76 -49.97
C THR A 178 1.27 -32.33 -51.45
N PRO A 179 2.30 -32.75 -52.19
CA PRO A 179 2.38 -32.45 -53.62
C PRO A 179 1.54 -33.46 -54.40
N HIS A 180 0.50 -32.99 -55.09
CA HIS A 180 -0.25 -33.80 -56.05
C HIS A 180 0.52 -33.91 -57.36
N ILE A 181 1.13 -35.09 -57.56
CA ILE A 181 1.47 -35.62 -58.89
C ILE A 181 0.15 -36.01 -59.54
N GLY A 182 -0.27 -35.26 -60.57
CA GLY A 182 -1.44 -35.59 -61.38
C GLY A 182 -1.14 -36.74 -62.32
N SER A 183 -1.85 -37.85 -62.17
CA SER A 183 -1.98 -38.91 -63.16
C SER A 183 -3.29 -38.71 -63.95
N SER A 184 -3.17 -38.51 -65.26
CA SER A 184 -4.30 -38.65 -66.20
C SER A 184 -3.96 -39.80 -67.14
N GLY A 185 -4.73 -40.88 -67.06
CA GLY A 185 -4.44 -42.14 -67.73
C GLY A 185 -4.86 -42.23 -69.20
N ARG A 186 -4.35 -43.26 -69.88
CA ARG A 186 -5.14 -44.39 -70.41
C ARG A 186 -4.21 -45.53 -70.86
N PRO A 187 -4.71 -46.78 -70.91
CA PRO A 187 -3.89 -47.99 -71.10
C PRO A 187 -3.70 -48.32 -72.59
N CYS A 188 -2.51 -48.79 -72.95
CA CYS A 188 -2.25 -49.42 -74.26
C CYS A 188 -1.50 -50.75 -74.07
N GLU A 189 -1.97 -51.76 -74.79
CA GLU A 189 -1.56 -53.16 -74.80
C GLU A 189 -0.07 -53.41 -75.08
N PRO A 190 0.48 -54.57 -74.68
CA PRO A 190 1.86 -54.94 -74.96
C PRO A 190 1.99 -55.72 -76.29
N PRO A 191 3.06 -55.51 -77.07
CA PRO A 191 3.53 -56.52 -77.99
C PRO A 191 4.91 -57.06 -77.58
N ARG A 192 4.88 -58.37 -77.33
CA ARG A 192 5.85 -59.45 -77.62
C ARG A 192 7.36 -59.17 -77.64
N ARG A 193 8.04 -60.04 -76.88
CA ARG A 193 9.46 -60.38 -76.98
C ARG A 193 9.82 -60.86 -78.39
N THR A 194 10.96 -60.37 -78.87
CA THR A 194 12.01 -61.13 -79.55
C THR A 194 13.34 -60.64 -79.03
#